data_AF-A0A2G9UMF4-F1
#
_entry.id   AF-A0A2G9UMF4-F1
#
_cell.length_a   1.000
_cell.length_b   1.000
_cell.length_c   1.000
_cell.angle_alpha   90.00
_cell.angle_beta   90.00
_cell.angle_gamma   90.00
#
_symmetry.space_group_name_H-M   'P 1'
#
loop_
_entity.id
_entity.type
_entity.pdbx_description
1 polymer ?
#
loop_
_entity_poly.entity_id
_entity_poly.type
_entity_poly.pdbx_seq_one_letter_code
_entity_poly.pdbx_strand_id
1 'polypeptide(L)'
;MLSYLVLALAFTAVVTISPPILFGRPRGGFLKRYQYNHKFYNASTGIVFLMIGGEGSISPPGDKWVKDESITMMQWAQKYGAAAFQLEHRFYGPKENAPLSLCDDFDENNLTKSKQFFFSNIISYFQDINQYSGDNRNAATRNGLGIPKACEIMTNSSLGDEMDRVKQVLDWYTVTNGGKVGCYDNSYGKYLKNTRTRLIPISMTSLRYVVGYGKPALNWAISKQRITVPTESLEAQYQ
;
A
#
# COMPACT_ATOMS: atom_id res chain seq x y z
N MET A 1 -27.83 -17.44 -54.40
CA MET A 1 -27.85 -16.15 -53.68
C MET A 1 -27.85 -16.44 -52.17
N LEU A 2 -26.69 -16.35 -51.52
CA LEU A 2 -26.43 -15.42 -50.42
C LEU A 2 -25.00 -15.70 -49.93
N SER A 3 -24.16 -14.72 -50.16
CA SER A 3 -22.74 -14.65 -49.86
C SER A 3 -22.57 -14.48 -48.35
N TYR A 4 -21.88 -15.39 -47.68
CA TYR A 4 -21.36 -15.12 -46.34
C TYR A 4 -19.99 -14.47 -46.49
N LEU A 5 -20.03 -13.16 -46.33
CA LEU A 5 -18.91 -12.23 -46.26
C LEU A 5 -17.91 -12.73 -45.20
N VAL A 6 -16.77 -13.27 -45.64
CA VAL A 6 -15.61 -13.51 -44.77
C VAL A 6 -15.10 -12.13 -44.37
N LEU A 7 -15.41 -11.72 -43.14
CA LEU A 7 -14.83 -10.54 -42.51
C LEU A 7 -13.36 -10.86 -42.22
N ALA A 8 -12.50 -10.66 -43.21
CA ALA A 8 -11.06 -10.60 -43.02
C ALA A 8 -10.77 -9.37 -42.16
N LEU A 9 -10.74 -9.57 -40.84
CA LEU A 9 -10.08 -8.65 -39.93
C LEU A 9 -8.62 -8.56 -40.37
N ALA A 10 -8.28 -7.46 -41.03
CA ALA A 10 -6.91 -7.08 -41.30
C ALA A 10 -6.20 -6.90 -39.95
N PHE A 11 -5.54 -7.95 -39.47
CA PHE A 11 -4.53 -7.91 -38.42
C PHE A 11 -3.27 -7.27 -39.01
N THR A 12 -3.33 -5.98 -39.34
CA THR A 12 -2.15 -5.15 -39.64
C THR A 12 -1.82 -4.30 -38.43
N ALA A 13 -1.31 -4.98 -37.40
CA ALA A 13 -0.30 -4.49 -36.48
C ALA A 13 0.22 -5.72 -35.73
N VAL A 14 1.48 -6.09 -35.99
CA VAL A 14 2.21 -7.08 -35.20
C VAL A 14 2.36 -6.50 -33.79
N VAL A 15 1.36 -6.70 -32.94
CA VAL A 15 1.46 -6.39 -31.51
C VAL A 15 2.25 -7.52 -30.89
N THR A 16 3.58 -7.45 -31.02
CA THR A 16 4.50 -8.46 -30.51
C THR A 16 4.59 -8.48 -28.97
N ILE A 17 4.01 -7.47 -28.32
CA ILE A 17 3.96 -7.31 -26.86
C ILE A 17 2.53 -7.52 -26.38
N SER A 18 2.31 -8.45 -25.45
CA SER A 18 1.00 -8.64 -24.84
C SER A 18 0.59 -7.39 -24.03
N PRO A 19 -0.72 -7.07 -23.93
CA PRO A 19 -1.18 -6.19 -22.86
C PRO A 19 -0.85 -6.82 -21.48
N PRO A 20 -0.90 -6.06 -20.37
CA PRO A 20 -0.79 -6.63 -19.04
C PRO A 20 -1.88 -7.67 -18.79
N ILE A 21 -1.48 -8.91 -18.50
CA ILE A 21 -2.34 -10.06 -18.23
C ILE A 21 -2.38 -10.29 -16.73
N LEU A 22 -3.59 -10.51 -16.19
CA LEU A 22 -3.79 -10.87 -14.79
C LEU A 22 -3.53 -12.37 -14.59
N PHE A 23 -2.75 -12.71 -13.57
CA PHE A 23 -2.48 -14.07 -13.14
C PHE A 23 -2.65 -14.18 -11.62
N GLY A 24 -3.40 -15.17 -11.17
CA GLY A 24 -3.64 -15.41 -9.75
C GLY A 24 -4.68 -16.50 -9.52
N ARG A 25 -4.93 -16.81 -8.25
CA ARG A 25 -5.80 -17.93 -7.87
C ARG A 25 -7.29 -17.56 -8.06
N PRO A 26 -8.10 -18.41 -8.72
CA PRO A 26 -9.54 -18.19 -8.87
C PRO A 26 -10.34 -18.21 -7.55
N ARG A 27 -9.75 -18.73 -6.45
CA ARG A 27 -10.42 -18.96 -5.15
C ARG A 27 -9.78 -18.21 -3.99
N GLY A 28 -9.33 -16.98 -4.23
CA GLY A 28 -8.73 -16.12 -3.21
C GLY A 28 -7.21 -15.96 -3.39
N GLY A 29 -6.75 -14.72 -3.27
CA GLY A 29 -5.38 -14.27 -3.47
C GLY A 29 -5.27 -13.14 -4.50
N PHE A 30 -4.24 -12.30 -4.36
CA PHE A 30 -4.02 -11.14 -5.23
C PHE A 30 -3.70 -11.54 -6.68
N LEU A 31 -4.29 -10.80 -7.62
CA LEU A 31 -3.97 -10.91 -9.04
C LEU A 31 -2.70 -10.12 -9.32
N LYS A 32 -1.66 -10.78 -9.83
CA LYS A 32 -0.45 -10.12 -10.32
C LYS A 32 -0.56 -9.88 -11.81
N ARG A 33 -0.05 -8.75 -12.29
CA ARG A 33 0.04 -8.48 -13.73
C ARG A 33 1.39 -8.89 -14.29
N TYR A 34 1.39 -9.43 -15.49
CA TYR A 34 2.59 -9.70 -16.27
C TYR A 34 2.37 -9.31 -17.72
N GLN A 35 3.45 -9.04 -18.44
CA GLN A 35 3.41 -8.87 -19.89
C GLN A 35 4.61 -9.56 -20.52
N TYR A 36 4.51 -9.87 -21.80
CA TYR A 36 5.59 -10.54 -22.51
C TYR A 36 5.73 -10.04 -23.95
N ASN A 37 6.94 -10.17 -24.48
CA ASN A 37 7.28 -9.93 -25.86
C ASN A 37 8.01 -11.17 -26.41
N HIS A 38 7.45 -11.75 -27.48
CA HIS A 38 8.01 -12.94 -28.11
C HIS A 38 8.62 -12.66 -29.49
N LYS A 39 8.89 -11.39 -29.84
CA LYS A 39 9.40 -10.95 -31.15
C LYS A 39 10.63 -11.71 -31.63
N PHE A 40 11.54 -11.99 -30.71
CA PHE A 40 12.82 -12.64 -31.00
C PHE A 40 12.86 -14.10 -30.58
N TYR A 41 11.75 -14.67 -30.08
CA TYR A 41 11.76 -16.01 -29.51
C TYR A 41 11.99 -17.08 -30.57
N ASN A 42 12.99 -17.94 -30.33
CA ASN A 42 13.24 -19.15 -31.10
C ASN A 42 12.92 -20.38 -30.24
N ALA A 43 11.97 -21.20 -30.68
CA ALA A 43 11.58 -22.42 -29.97
C ALA A 43 12.72 -23.45 -29.82
N SER A 44 13.74 -23.37 -30.69
CA SER A 44 14.90 -24.27 -30.65
C SER A 44 15.86 -23.95 -29.50
N THR A 45 15.94 -22.67 -29.08
CA THR A 45 16.75 -22.26 -27.92
C THR A 45 15.94 -22.32 -26.63
N GLY A 46 14.64 -21.96 -26.69
CA GLY A 46 13.74 -22.00 -25.54
C GLY A 46 14.12 -21.01 -24.43
N ILE A 47 14.92 -19.98 -24.73
CA ILE A 47 15.42 -19.04 -23.73
C ILE A 47 14.35 -18.00 -23.41
N VAL A 48 14.23 -17.66 -22.13
CA VAL A 48 13.34 -16.62 -21.63
C VAL A 48 14.09 -15.70 -20.69
N PHE A 49 13.94 -14.40 -20.86
CA PHE A 49 14.36 -13.38 -19.90
C PHE A 49 13.18 -12.91 -19.07
N LEU A 50 13.39 -12.85 -17.76
CA LEU A 50 12.40 -12.41 -16.79
C LEU A 50 12.87 -11.14 -16.09
N MET A 51 12.11 -10.06 -16.26
CA MET A 51 12.26 -8.82 -15.49
C MET A 51 11.28 -8.84 -14.33
N ILE A 52 11.81 -8.75 -13.11
CA ILE A 52 11.01 -8.54 -11.90
C ILE A 52 10.85 -7.04 -11.71
N GLY A 53 9.61 -6.56 -11.78
CA GLY A 53 9.28 -5.15 -11.59
C GLY A 53 9.90 -4.58 -10.33
N GLY A 54 10.45 -3.37 -10.45
CA GLY A 54 10.93 -2.57 -9.32
C GLY A 54 9.85 -1.60 -8.86
N GLU A 55 10.26 -0.35 -8.62
CA GLU A 55 9.41 0.73 -8.17
C GLU A 55 8.61 1.37 -9.32
N GLY A 56 7.59 0.69 -9.84
CA GLY A 56 6.72 1.30 -10.86
C GLY A 56 5.68 0.36 -11.47
N SER A 57 4.65 0.98 -12.07
CA SER A 57 3.63 0.27 -12.85
C SER A 57 4.25 -0.39 -14.08
N ILE A 58 3.73 -1.56 -14.47
CA ILE A 58 4.12 -2.27 -15.71
C ILE A 58 3.58 -1.58 -16.97
N SER A 59 2.59 -0.70 -16.82
CA SER A 59 2.03 0.12 -17.90
C SER A 59 3.00 1.25 -18.29
N PRO A 60 2.86 1.85 -19.51
CA PRO A 60 3.74 2.93 -19.93
C PRO A 60 3.91 4.03 -18.88
N PRO A 61 5.15 4.49 -18.60
CA PRO A 61 6.40 4.18 -19.32
C PRO A 61 7.17 2.94 -18.81
N GLY A 62 6.61 2.17 -17.87
CA GLY A 62 7.27 1.01 -17.27
C GLY A 62 7.37 -0.22 -18.17
N ASP A 63 6.67 -0.23 -19.30
CA ASP A 63 6.70 -1.30 -20.30
C ASP A 63 7.96 -1.30 -21.19
N LYS A 64 8.83 -0.30 -21.03
CA LYS A 64 10.12 -0.21 -21.75
C LYS A 64 10.91 -1.53 -21.72
N TRP A 65 10.89 -2.27 -20.60
CA TRP A 65 11.67 -3.50 -20.42
C TRP A 65 11.35 -4.61 -21.41
N VAL A 66 10.17 -4.60 -22.01
CA VAL A 66 9.75 -5.55 -23.03
C VAL A 66 9.45 -4.89 -24.38
N LYS A 67 9.43 -3.56 -24.45
CA LYS A 67 9.08 -2.81 -25.68
C LYS A 67 10.26 -2.12 -26.34
N ASP A 68 11.16 -1.56 -25.55
CA ASP A 68 12.25 -0.74 -26.05
C ASP A 68 13.42 -1.63 -26.48
N GLU A 69 13.64 -1.74 -27.79
CA GLU A 69 14.72 -2.57 -28.36
C GLU A 69 16.12 -1.98 -28.13
N SER A 70 16.22 -0.74 -27.63
CA SER A 70 17.49 -0.09 -27.31
C SER A 70 18.07 -0.53 -25.96
N ILE A 71 17.27 -1.12 -25.08
CA ILE A 71 17.73 -1.55 -23.76
C ILE A 71 18.39 -2.93 -23.80
N THR A 72 19.28 -3.17 -22.84
CA THR A 72 20.10 -4.39 -22.76
C THR A 72 19.28 -5.68 -22.79
N MET A 73 18.14 -5.74 -22.09
CA MET A 73 17.31 -6.95 -22.04
C MET A 73 16.78 -7.34 -23.42
N MET A 74 16.30 -6.37 -24.22
CA MET A 74 15.76 -6.63 -25.55
C MET A 74 16.86 -6.86 -26.59
N GLN A 75 18.00 -6.18 -26.47
CA GLN A 75 19.19 -6.47 -27.29
C GLN A 75 19.68 -7.90 -27.08
N TRP A 76 19.69 -8.38 -25.83
CA TRP A 76 20.03 -9.77 -25.54
C TRP A 76 18.95 -10.72 -26.04
N ALA A 77 17.67 -10.34 -25.93
CA ALA A 77 16.57 -11.17 -26.44
C ALA A 77 16.73 -11.41 -27.94
N GLN A 78 17.10 -10.37 -28.68
CA GLN A 78 17.44 -10.47 -30.09
C GLN A 78 18.69 -11.35 -30.34
N LYS A 79 19.76 -11.14 -29.58
CA LYS A 79 21.03 -11.87 -29.76
C LYS A 79 20.91 -13.37 -29.51
N TYR A 80 20.14 -13.77 -28.49
CA TYR A 80 20.04 -15.17 -28.06
C TYR A 80 18.73 -15.86 -28.50
N GLY A 81 17.88 -15.16 -29.25
CA GLY A 81 16.60 -15.68 -29.68
C GLY A 81 15.64 -15.97 -28.52
N ALA A 82 15.56 -15.06 -27.53
CA ALA A 82 14.80 -15.25 -26.31
C ALA A 82 13.46 -14.50 -26.31
N ALA A 83 12.49 -15.00 -25.54
CA ALA A 83 11.31 -14.24 -25.16
C ALA A 83 11.61 -13.33 -23.96
N ALA A 84 10.97 -12.18 -23.86
CA ALA A 84 11.08 -11.28 -22.72
C ALA A 84 9.76 -11.25 -21.94
N PHE A 85 9.81 -11.48 -20.64
CA PHE A 85 8.68 -11.39 -19.71
C PHE A 85 8.98 -10.33 -18.66
N GLN A 86 7.95 -9.59 -18.29
CA GLN A 86 8.00 -8.62 -17.21
C GLN A 86 6.87 -8.89 -16.23
N LEU A 87 7.20 -8.96 -14.95
CA LEU A 87 6.25 -9.10 -13.85
C LEU A 87 6.07 -7.76 -13.15
N GLU A 88 4.84 -7.39 -12.86
CA GLU A 88 4.56 -6.23 -12.03
C GLU A 88 4.86 -6.54 -10.56
N HIS A 89 5.52 -5.59 -9.89
CA HIS A 89 5.77 -5.71 -8.47
C HIS A 89 4.46 -5.58 -7.68
N ARG A 90 4.30 -6.38 -6.62
CA ARG A 90 3.01 -6.58 -5.93
C ARG A 90 2.36 -5.30 -5.38
N PHE A 91 3.13 -4.24 -5.13
CA PHE A 91 2.62 -2.99 -4.53
C PHE A 91 2.43 -1.85 -5.54
N TYR A 92 2.62 -2.11 -6.82
CA TYR A 92 2.52 -1.12 -7.89
C TYR A 92 1.45 -1.51 -8.90
N GLY A 93 1.00 -0.52 -9.66
CA GLY A 93 -0.11 -0.68 -10.60
C GLY A 93 -1.47 -0.36 -9.98
N PRO A 94 -2.56 -0.75 -10.64
CA PRO A 94 -3.91 -0.44 -10.19
C PRO A 94 -4.20 -0.99 -8.80
N LYS A 95 -4.87 -0.17 -7.97
CA LYS A 95 -5.24 -0.49 -6.59
C LYS A 95 -6.04 -1.79 -6.43
N GLU A 96 -6.74 -2.22 -7.48
CA GLU A 96 -7.53 -3.46 -7.49
C GLU A 96 -6.63 -4.71 -7.49
N ASN A 97 -5.38 -4.56 -7.93
CA ASN A 97 -4.38 -5.63 -8.04
C ASN A 97 -3.33 -5.57 -6.92
N ALA A 98 -3.32 -4.49 -6.12
CA ALA A 98 -2.39 -4.29 -5.03
C ALA A 98 -2.92 -4.86 -3.69
N PRO A 99 -2.07 -5.51 -2.86
CA PRO A 99 -2.49 -6.24 -1.68
C PRO A 99 -3.30 -5.51 -0.64
N LEU A 100 -3.11 -4.19 -0.55
CA LEU A 100 -3.69 -3.37 0.51
C LEU A 100 -4.51 -2.22 -0.06
N SER A 101 -4.80 -2.18 -1.36
CA SER A 101 -5.62 -1.14 -2.00
C SER A 101 -5.34 0.28 -1.46
N LEU A 102 -4.08 0.71 -1.57
CA LEU A 102 -3.63 2.00 -1.04
C LEU A 102 -4.31 3.16 -1.77
N CYS A 103 -4.46 4.29 -1.06
CA CYS A 103 -5.09 5.47 -1.62
C CYS A 103 -4.21 6.22 -2.62
N ASP A 104 -2.90 6.25 -2.37
CA ASP A 104 -1.92 6.92 -3.21
C ASP A 104 -0.77 5.97 -3.55
N ASP A 105 -0.09 6.23 -4.66
CA ASP A 105 1.20 5.62 -4.94
C ASP A 105 2.25 6.06 -3.91
N PHE A 106 3.31 5.26 -3.74
CA PHE A 106 4.43 5.63 -2.88
C PHE A 106 5.14 6.86 -3.46
N ASP A 107 5.45 7.84 -2.60
CA ASP A 107 6.31 8.97 -3.00
C ASP A 107 7.75 8.49 -3.21
N GLU A 108 8.14 8.39 -4.48
CA GLU A 108 9.46 7.94 -4.92
C GLU A 108 10.58 8.90 -4.50
N ASN A 109 10.28 10.19 -4.33
CA ASN A 109 11.28 11.19 -3.91
C ASN A 109 11.65 11.06 -2.42
N ASN A 110 10.81 10.39 -1.62
CA ASN A 110 11.05 10.16 -0.21
C ASN A 110 10.70 8.73 0.22
N LEU A 111 11.20 7.76 -0.56
CA LEU A 111 10.84 6.36 -0.41
C LEU A 111 11.08 5.81 1.00
N THR A 112 12.15 6.25 1.68
CA THR A 112 12.45 5.84 3.06
C THR A 112 11.35 6.23 4.03
N LYS A 113 10.86 7.48 3.98
CA LYS A 113 9.76 7.92 4.85
C LYS A 113 8.43 7.32 4.43
N SER A 114 8.18 7.19 3.13
CA SER A 114 6.96 6.54 2.63
C SER A 114 6.86 5.09 3.11
N LYS A 115 7.95 4.33 3.06
CA LYS A 115 8.01 2.94 3.58
C LYS A 115 7.80 2.89 5.09
N GLN A 116 8.53 3.71 5.85
CA GLN A 116 8.40 3.76 7.32
C GLN A 116 6.98 4.10 7.74
N PHE A 117 6.38 5.11 7.12
CA PHE A 117 5.02 5.53 7.43
C PHE A 117 3.98 4.48 7.05
N PHE A 118 4.13 3.83 5.90
CA PHE A 118 3.27 2.72 5.50
C PHE A 118 3.28 1.57 6.52
N PHE A 119 4.47 1.12 6.95
CA PHE A 119 4.54 0.07 7.98
C PHE A 119 3.97 0.54 9.32
N SER A 120 4.22 1.81 9.70
CA SER A 120 3.64 2.41 10.89
C SER A 120 2.11 2.37 10.87
N ASN A 121 1.50 2.71 9.72
CA ASN A 121 0.04 2.70 9.57
C ASN A 121 -0.53 1.28 9.63
N ILE A 122 0.16 0.26 9.14
CA ILE A 122 -0.30 -1.13 9.29
C ILE A 122 -0.20 -1.57 10.74
N ILE A 123 0.95 -1.31 11.38
CA ILE A 123 1.22 -1.73 12.76
C ILE A 123 0.22 -1.07 13.73
N SER A 124 -0.22 0.16 13.46
CA SER A 124 -1.17 0.85 14.33
C SER A 124 -2.51 0.13 14.48
N TYR A 125 -3.00 -0.56 13.44
CA TYR A 125 -4.23 -1.38 13.56
C TYR A 125 -4.05 -2.49 14.61
N PHE A 126 -2.90 -3.19 14.57
CA PHE A 126 -2.59 -4.24 15.54
C PHE A 126 -2.33 -3.68 16.94
N GLN A 127 -1.71 -2.50 17.04
CA GLN A 127 -1.54 -1.79 18.31
C GLN A 127 -2.89 -1.45 18.94
N ASP A 128 -3.82 -0.89 18.18
CA ASP A 128 -5.15 -0.55 18.68
C ASP A 128 -5.94 -1.80 19.11
N ILE A 129 -5.89 -2.87 18.31
CA ILE A 129 -6.51 -4.15 18.67
C ILE A 129 -5.94 -4.67 19.99
N ASN A 130 -4.61 -4.65 20.16
CA ASN A 130 -3.96 -5.10 21.38
C ASN A 130 -4.31 -4.22 22.59
N GLN A 131 -4.35 -2.89 22.39
CA GLN A 131 -4.60 -1.93 23.45
C GLN A 131 -6.02 -2.01 24.01
N TYR A 132 -7.02 -2.23 23.15
CA TYR A 132 -8.44 -2.14 23.53
C TYR A 132 -9.17 -3.48 23.59
N SER A 133 -8.45 -4.59 23.42
CA SER A 133 -9.04 -5.93 23.50
C SER A 133 -9.63 -6.19 24.89
N GLY A 134 -10.93 -6.46 24.96
CA GLY A 134 -11.63 -6.85 26.19
C GLY A 134 -11.91 -5.70 27.17
N ASP A 135 -11.74 -4.44 26.77
CA ASP A 135 -11.99 -3.29 27.65
C ASP A 135 -13.47 -2.85 27.70
N ASN A 136 -14.31 -3.39 26.81
CA ASN A 136 -15.75 -3.12 26.69
C ASN A 136 -16.12 -1.63 26.57
N ARG A 137 -15.19 -0.76 26.14
CA ARG A 137 -15.37 0.70 26.19
C ARG A 137 -16.43 1.22 25.23
N ASN A 138 -16.67 0.52 24.13
CA ASN A 138 -17.55 0.96 23.05
C ASN A 138 -18.26 -0.24 22.38
N ALA A 139 -19.12 0.04 21.40
CA ALA A 139 -19.86 -1.00 20.70
C ALA A 139 -18.92 -1.99 19.96
N ALA A 140 -17.86 -1.49 19.33
CA ALA A 140 -16.89 -2.31 18.60
C ALA A 140 -16.21 -3.36 19.50
N THR A 141 -15.65 -2.91 20.63
CA THR A 141 -14.95 -3.77 21.63
C THR A 141 -15.90 -4.74 22.32
N ARG A 142 -17.15 -4.34 22.59
CA ARG A 142 -18.20 -5.23 23.11
C ARG A 142 -18.66 -6.28 22.10
N ASN A 143 -18.59 -5.97 20.81
CA ASN A 143 -19.04 -6.84 19.73
C ASN A 143 -17.90 -7.69 19.12
N GLY A 144 -16.83 -7.93 19.88
CA GLY A 144 -15.76 -8.86 19.48
C GLY A 144 -14.55 -8.22 18.80
N LEU A 145 -14.42 -6.88 18.80
CA LEU A 145 -13.14 -6.24 18.47
C LEU A 145 -12.11 -6.56 19.55
N GLY A 146 -11.14 -7.40 19.21
CA GLY A 146 -10.02 -7.74 20.09
C GLY A 146 -9.10 -8.79 19.48
N ILE A 147 -8.12 -9.20 20.28
CA ILE A 147 -7.07 -10.16 19.92
C ILE A 147 -7.64 -11.49 19.40
N PRO A 148 -8.69 -12.11 20.00
CA PRO A 148 -9.19 -13.41 19.53
C PRO A 148 -9.60 -13.40 18.06
N LYS A 149 -10.31 -12.35 17.61
CA LYS A 149 -10.76 -12.25 16.22
C LYS A 149 -9.60 -11.99 15.26
N ALA A 150 -8.63 -11.16 15.66
CA ALA A 150 -7.43 -10.93 14.86
C ALA A 150 -6.60 -12.22 14.70
N CYS A 151 -6.45 -13.01 15.77
CA CYS A 151 -5.78 -14.32 15.71
C CYS A 151 -6.53 -15.32 14.84
N GLU A 152 -7.86 -15.38 14.94
CA GLU A 152 -8.70 -16.23 14.09
C GLU A 152 -8.45 -15.97 12.59
N ILE A 153 -8.37 -14.69 12.21
CA ILE A 153 -8.08 -14.29 10.82
C ILE A 153 -6.64 -14.65 10.44
N MET A 154 -5.66 -14.26 11.26
CA MET A 154 -4.24 -14.41 10.92
C MET A 154 -3.74 -15.85 10.88
N THR A 155 -4.37 -16.76 11.63
CA THR A 155 -4.01 -18.19 11.71
C THR A 155 -4.80 -19.07 10.73
N ASN A 156 -5.86 -18.54 10.13
CA ASN A 156 -6.66 -19.30 9.17
C ASN A 156 -6.00 -19.31 7.79
N SER A 157 -5.22 -20.36 7.53
CA SER A 157 -4.53 -20.60 6.25
C SER A 157 -5.47 -20.79 5.04
N SER A 158 -6.77 -20.97 5.27
CA SER A 158 -7.78 -21.04 4.20
C SER A 158 -8.15 -19.65 3.66
N LEU A 159 -7.79 -18.57 4.35
CA LEU A 159 -8.11 -17.18 3.98
C LEU A 159 -7.14 -16.53 2.99
N GLY A 160 -6.21 -17.30 2.41
CA GLY A 160 -5.21 -16.80 1.47
C GLY A 160 -3.81 -16.73 2.07
N ASP A 161 -2.92 -15.97 1.45
CA ASP A 161 -1.54 -15.75 1.91
C ASP A 161 -1.48 -14.81 3.14
N GLU A 162 -0.28 -14.61 3.69
CA GLU A 162 -0.07 -13.75 4.86
C GLU A 162 -0.61 -12.33 4.65
N MET A 163 -0.49 -11.79 3.45
CA MET A 163 -0.95 -10.44 3.13
C MET A 163 -2.46 -10.39 2.93
N ASP A 164 -3.08 -11.45 2.41
CA ASP A 164 -4.54 -11.57 2.35
C ASP A 164 -5.14 -11.53 3.77
N ARG A 165 -4.49 -12.21 4.72
CA ARG A 165 -4.92 -12.24 6.13
C ARG A 165 -4.71 -10.90 6.81
N VAL A 166 -3.58 -10.21 6.55
CA VAL A 166 -3.36 -8.83 7.02
C VAL A 166 -4.44 -7.89 6.48
N LYS A 167 -4.73 -7.93 5.18
CA LYS A 167 -5.78 -7.11 4.58
C LYS A 167 -7.14 -7.35 5.24
N GLN A 168 -7.48 -8.60 5.52
CA GLN A 168 -8.73 -8.95 6.18
C GLN A 168 -8.83 -8.40 7.60
N VAL A 169 -7.72 -8.37 8.36
CA VAL A 169 -7.68 -7.70 9.67
C VAL A 169 -7.94 -6.20 9.52
N LEU A 170 -7.30 -5.54 8.56
CA LEU A 170 -7.49 -4.11 8.30
C LEU A 170 -8.94 -3.80 7.89
N ASP A 171 -9.50 -4.59 6.96
CA ASP A 171 -10.88 -4.43 6.48
C ASP A 171 -11.87 -4.64 7.63
N TRP A 172 -11.70 -5.69 8.42
CA TRP A 172 -12.53 -6.00 9.59
C TRP A 172 -12.47 -4.89 10.63
N TYR A 173 -11.28 -4.43 11.02
CA TYR A 173 -11.12 -3.36 12.01
C TYR A 173 -11.79 -2.06 11.53
N THR A 174 -11.60 -1.73 10.25
CA THR A 174 -12.17 -0.52 9.64
C THR A 174 -13.70 -0.56 9.69
N VAL A 175 -14.31 -1.66 9.23
CA VAL A 175 -15.78 -1.82 9.23
C VAL A 175 -16.34 -1.82 10.65
N THR A 176 -15.66 -2.49 11.58
CA THR A 176 -16.12 -2.58 12.98
C THR A 176 -16.13 -1.22 13.67
N ASN A 177 -15.25 -0.30 13.27
CA ASN A 177 -15.23 1.08 13.74
C ASN A 177 -16.07 2.04 12.87
N GLY A 178 -16.88 1.53 11.94
CA GLY A 178 -17.77 2.34 11.07
C GLY A 178 -17.07 3.04 9.91
N GLY A 179 -15.83 2.65 9.59
CA GLY A 179 -15.06 3.18 8.46
C GLY A 179 -15.42 2.52 7.12
N LYS A 180 -14.87 3.09 6.04
CA LYS A 180 -15.03 2.58 4.67
C LYS A 180 -13.75 1.86 4.22
N VAL A 181 -13.91 0.66 3.69
CA VAL A 181 -12.81 -0.16 3.14
C VAL A 181 -12.50 0.21 1.67
N GLY A 182 -11.32 -0.22 1.21
CA GLY A 182 -10.91 -0.12 -0.20
C GLY A 182 -10.00 1.06 -0.54
N CYS A 183 -9.57 1.83 0.46
CA CYS A 183 -8.58 2.88 0.33
C CYS A 183 -7.87 3.07 1.67
N TYR A 184 -6.60 2.67 1.76
CA TYR A 184 -5.80 2.85 2.97
C TYR A 184 -4.77 3.96 2.77
N ASP A 185 -4.81 4.97 3.62
CA ASP A 185 -3.90 6.11 3.54
C ASP A 185 -2.44 5.70 3.82
N ASN A 186 -1.55 6.06 2.91
CA ASN A 186 -0.11 5.79 2.99
C ASN A 186 0.74 7.05 2.76
N SER A 187 0.13 8.20 2.47
CA SER A 187 0.88 9.43 2.17
C SER A 187 1.32 10.16 3.43
N TYR A 188 2.63 10.09 3.73
CA TYR A 188 3.24 10.87 4.81
C TYR A 188 3.11 12.39 4.59
N GLY A 189 3.20 12.84 3.34
CA GLY A 189 3.00 14.25 2.99
C GLY A 189 1.59 14.75 3.32
N LYS A 190 0.55 13.95 3.04
CA LYS A 190 -0.84 14.29 3.42
C LYS A 190 -1.01 14.30 4.94
N TYR A 191 -0.42 13.34 5.64
CA TYR A 191 -0.42 13.30 7.10
C TYR A 191 0.14 14.61 7.69
N LEU A 192 1.33 15.03 7.26
CA LEU A 192 1.94 16.27 7.72
C LEU A 192 1.11 17.52 7.42
N LYS A 193 0.50 17.59 6.23
CA LYS A 193 -0.40 18.70 5.87
C LYS A 193 -1.60 18.75 6.81
N ASN A 194 -2.28 17.61 7.02
CA ASN A 194 -3.45 17.53 7.90
C ASN A 194 -3.10 17.88 9.35
N THR A 195 -1.96 17.41 9.87
CA THR A 195 -1.52 17.77 11.23
C THR A 195 -1.15 19.25 11.35
N ARG A 196 -0.48 19.84 10.35
CA ARG A 196 -0.13 21.27 10.36
C ARG A 196 -1.36 22.17 10.33
N THR A 197 -2.39 21.81 9.56
CA THR A 197 -3.64 22.59 9.47
C THR A 197 -4.48 22.50 10.75
N ARG A 198 -4.32 21.41 11.53
CA ARG A 198 -5.01 21.22 12.82
C ARG A 198 -4.30 21.86 14.02
N LEU A 199 -3.04 22.25 13.86
CA LEU A 199 -2.36 23.10 14.84
C LEU A 199 -2.85 24.53 14.62
N ILE A 200 -3.84 24.94 15.41
CA ILE A 200 -4.20 26.36 15.54
C ILE A 200 -2.91 27.09 15.93
N PRO A 201 -2.50 28.16 15.23
CA PRO A 201 -1.41 29.01 15.71
C PRO A 201 -1.87 29.65 17.01
N ILE A 202 -1.48 29.04 18.12
CA ILE A 202 -1.72 29.58 19.44
C ILE A 202 -0.74 30.75 19.58
N SER A 203 -1.25 31.97 19.46
CA SER A 203 -0.52 33.17 19.89
C SER A 203 -0.27 33.04 21.39
N MET A 204 1.00 32.88 21.75
CA MET A 204 1.47 32.49 23.08
C MET A 204 1.41 33.64 24.12
N THR A 205 0.51 34.61 23.99
CA THR A 205 0.53 35.80 24.84
C THR A 205 -0.08 35.63 26.23
N SER A 206 -0.83 34.55 26.52
CA SER A 206 -1.18 34.16 27.90
C SER A 206 -1.99 32.86 27.91
N LEU A 207 -1.35 31.71 28.11
CA LEU A 207 -2.07 30.47 28.41
C LEU A 207 -1.68 29.97 29.79
N ARG A 208 -2.69 29.88 30.65
CA ARG A 208 -2.61 29.19 31.94
C ARG A 208 -3.16 27.79 31.74
N TYR A 209 -2.29 26.78 31.75
CA TYR A 209 -2.70 25.38 31.78
C TYR A 209 -2.65 24.84 33.20
N VAL A 210 -3.62 23.98 33.54
CA VAL A 210 -3.55 23.12 34.72
C VAL A 210 -3.26 21.71 34.19
N VAL A 211 -2.07 21.19 34.47
CA VAL A 211 -1.71 19.81 34.13
C VAL A 211 -2.26 18.90 35.22
N GLY A 212 -3.31 18.15 34.91
CA GLY A 212 -3.84 17.10 35.77
C GLY A 212 -3.37 15.72 35.28
N TYR A 213 -2.62 14.99 36.10
CA TYR A 213 -2.34 13.58 35.84
C TYR A 213 -3.43 12.73 36.50
N GLY A 214 -4.22 12.02 35.70
CA GLY A 214 -5.29 11.16 36.20
C GLY A 214 -4.79 9.79 36.64
N LYS A 215 -4.90 9.49 37.94
CA LYS A 215 -5.29 8.16 38.44
C LYS A 215 -6.60 8.33 39.24
N PRO A 216 -7.58 7.42 39.12
CA PRO A 216 -8.86 7.59 39.80
C PRO A 216 -8.68 7.31 41.30
N ALA A 217 -9.30 8.16 42.11
CA ALA A 217 -9.42 8.15 43.57
C ALA A 217 -8.38 9.00 44.34
N LEU A 218 -8.95 9.93 45.13
CA LEU A 218 -8.39 10.81 46.17
C LEU A 218 -7.77 12.16 45.76
N ASN A 219 -8.56 13.21 46.05
CA ASN A 219 -8.23 14.59 46.41
C ASN A 219 -7.14 15.31 45.60
N TRP A 220 -7.60 16.29 44.81
CA TRP A 220 -6.76 17.17 44.00
C TRP A 220 -5.91 18.08 44.88
N ALA A 221 -4.58 17.91 44.85
CA ALA A 221 -3.64 18.91 45.34
C ALA A 221 -3.31 19.89 44.21
N ILE A 222 -3.74 21.15 44.33
CA ILE A 222 -3.45 22.21 43.36
C ILE A 222 -2.07 22.79 43.69
N SER A 223 -1.05 22.39 42.95
CA SER A 223 0.25 23.08 42.93
C SER A 223 0.27 24.10 41.78
N LYS A 224 0.30 25.40 42.11
CA LYS A 224 0.51 26.47 41.13
C LYS A 224 2.02 26.64 40.88
N GLN A 225 2.59 25.87 39.96
CA GLN A 225 3.93 26.15 39.46
C GLN A 225 3.85 27.08 38.25
N ARG A 226 4.53 28.23 38.34
CA ARG A 226 4.68 29.21 37.26
C ARG A 226 5.98 28.89 36.53
N ILE A 227 5.89 28.28 35.35
CA ILE A 227 7.06 28.06 34.49
C ILE A 227 7.12 29.22 33.49
N THR A 228 8.20 29.99 33.55
CA THR A 228 8.50 31.05 32.58
C THR A 228 9.38 30.44 31.50
N VAL A 229 8.87 30.33 30.27
CA VAL A 229 9.67 29.88 29.12
C VAL A 229 10.26 31.13 28.44
N PRO A 230 11.58 31.23 28.21
CA PRO A 230 12.17 32.40 27.57
C PRO A 230 11.68 32.55 26.13
N THR A 231 11.43 33.78 25.70
CA THR A 231 10.85 34.14 24.40
C THR A 231 11.77 33.94 23.19
N GLU A 232 12.96 33.38 23.38
CA GLU A 232 13.89 33.10 22.28
C GLU A 232 14.47 31.69 22.44
N SER A 233 13.88 30.72 21.76
CA SER A 233 14.61 29.51 21.35
C SER A 233 14.15 29.11 19.96
N LEU A 234 14.96 29.52 18.98
CA LEU A 234 15.11 28.80 17.74
C LEU A 234 15.70 27.41 18.06
N GLU A 235 15.23 26.40 17.33
CA GLU A 235 15.76 25.03 17.28
C GLU A 235 15.35 24.07 18.43
N ALA A 236 14.26 23.34 18.20
CA ALA A 236 14.17 21.95 18.67
C ALA A 236 14.90 21.07 17.63
N GLN A 237 16.22 20.93 17.77
CA GLN A 237 16.95 19.84 17.13
C GLN A 237 16.50 18.52 17.77
N TYR A 238 15.90 17.65 16.97
CA TYR A 238 15.76 16.24 17.31
C TYR A 238 17.15 15.59 17.16
N GLN A 239 17.78 15.24 18.28
CA GLN A 239 18.73 14.13 18.36
C GLN A 239 17.97 12.86 18.75
#